data_AF-A0AAV1KC85-F1
#
_entry.id   AF-A0AAV1KC85-F1
#
_cell.length_a   1.000
_cell.length_b   1.000
_cell.length_c   1.000
_cell.angle_alpha   90.00
_cell.angle_beta   90.00
_cell.angle_gamma   90.00
#
_symmetry.space_group_name_H-M   'P 1'
#
loop_
_entity.id
_entity.type
_entity.pdbx_description
1 polymer ?
#
loop_
_entity_poly.entity_id
_entity_poly.type
_entity_poly.pdbx_seq_one_letter_code
_entity_poly.pdbx_strand_id
1 'polypeptide(L)' 'MFNNRHWVFQQDSAPAHRAKSTQDWLAAREIDFIRHEDWPSSSPDLNPLDYKIWQHLEEKACSKPHPNLE' A
#
# COMPACT_ATOMS: atom_id res chain seq x y z
N MET A 1 9.31 -3.41 -15.86
CA MET A 1 8.87 -3.69 -14.47
C MET A 1 8.63 -5.19 -14.34
N PHE A 2 8.97 -5.79 -13.20
CA PHE A 2 8.82 -7.22 -12.87
C PHE A 2 9.34 -8.26 -13.89
N ASN A 3 10.27 -7.91 -14.80
CA ASN A 3 10.84 -8.83 -15.80
C ASN A 3 9.78 -9.62 -16.59
N ASN A 4 8.72 -8.95 -17.06
CA ASN A 4 7.60 -9.56 -17.78
C ASN A 4 6.79 -10.60 -16.99
N ARG A 5 6.94 -10.66 -15.65
CA ARG A 5 6.12 -11.50 -14.79
C ARG A 5 4.77 -10.84 -14.51
N HIS A 6 3.76 -11.69 -14.37
CA HIS A 6 2.45 -11.29 -13.84
C HIS A 6 2.61 -10.69 -12.44
N TRP A 7 1.82 -9.67 -12.15
CA TRP A 7 1.81 -8.96 -10.88
C TRP A 7 0.39 -8.51 -10.56
N VAL A 8 0.12 -8.35 -9.27
CA VAL A 8 -1.16 -7.86 -8.75
C VAL A 8 -0.88 -6.65 -7.86
N PHE A 9 -1.64 -5.57 -8.05
CA PHE A 9 -1.59 -4.39 -7.22
C PHE A 9 -2.27 -4.66 -5.87
N GLN A 10 -1.54 -4.41 -4.78
CA GLN A 10 -2.03 -4.53 -3.42
C GLN A 10 -2.17 -3.14 -2.79
N GLN A 11 -3.29 -2.88 -2.13
CA GLN A 11 -3.58 -1.67 -1.36
C GLN A 11 -4.37 -2.06 -0.10
N ASP A 12 -4.28 -1.25 0.95
CA ASP A 12 -5.04 -1.46 2.19
C ASP A 12 -6.52 -1.03 2.03
N SER A 13 -7.28 -1.18 3.11
CA SER A 13 -8.70 -0.79 3.16
C SER A 13 -8.94 0.67 3.57
N ALA A 14 -7.99 1.59 3.35
CA ALA A 14 -8.21 3.01 3.61
C ALA A 14 -9.43 3.53 2.80
N PRO A 15 -10.20 4.51 3.31
CA PRO A 15 -11.42 4.98 2.64
C PRO A 15 -11.21 5.41 1.19
N ALA A 16 -10.06 6.01 0.86
CA ALA A 16 -9.72 6.40 -0.50
C ALA A 16 -9.52 5.21 -1.44
N HIS A 17 -8.95 4.10 -0.95
CA HIS A 17 -8.75 2.87 -1.73
C HIS A 17 -10.05 2.10 -1.91
N ARG A 18 -10.94 2.15 -0.91
CA ARG A 18 -12.29 1.55 -0.96
C ARG A 18 -13.30 2.33 -1.80
N ALA A 19 -13.00 3.59 -2.12
CA ALA A 19 -13.93 4.43 -2.88
C ALA A 19 -14.23 3.79 -4.24
N LYS A 20 -15.51 3.78 -4.61
CA LYS A 20 -15.96 3.24 -5.91
C LYS A 20 -15.20 3.85 -7.08
N SER A 21 -14.94 5.16 -7.04
CA SER A 21 -14.16 5.85 -8.06
C SER A 21 -12.75 5.28 -8.23
N THR A 22 -12.09 4.88 -7.14
CA THR A 22 -10.75 4.28 -7.17
C THR A 22 -10.80 2.85 -7.70
N GLN A 23 -11.74 2.04 -7.24
CA GLN A 23 -11.92 0.65 -7.69
C GLN A 23 -12.28 0.60 -9.19
N ASP A 24 -13.22 1.45 -9.64
CA ASP A 24 -13.63 1.57 -11.04
C ASP A 24 -12.47 2.05 -11.92
N TRP A 25 -11.65 2.99 -11.42
CA TRP A 25 -10.47 3.46 -12.14
C TRP A 25 -9.46 2.33 -12.34
N LEU A 26 -9.14 1.54 -11.32
CA LEU A 26 -8.20 0.42 -11.43
C LEU A 26 -8.70 -0.62 -12.44
N ALA A 27 -9.97 -1.00 -12.35
CA ALA A 27 -10.59 -1.93 -13.28
C ALA A 27 -10.58 -1.40 -14.73
N ALA A 28 -10.90 -0.12 -14.94
CA ALA A 28 -10.90 0.50 -16.27
C ALA A 28 -9.50 0.65 -16.89
N ARG A 29 -8.42 0.47 -16.13
CA ARG A 29 -7.04 0.42 -16.64
C ARG A 29 -6.53 -1.00 -16.85
N GLU A 30 -7.37 -2.01 -16.63
CA GLU A 30 -6.97 -3.43 -16.71
C GLU A 30 -5.77 -3.74 -15.80
N ILE A 31 -5.68 -3.03 -14.66
CA ILE A 31 -4.70 -3.33 -13.63
C ILE A 31 -5.28 -4.49 -12.82
N ASP A 32 -4.57 -5.61 -12.73
CA ASP A 32 -4.91 -6.66 -11.77
C ASP A 32 -4.64 -6.14 -10.37
N PHE A 33 -5.65 -6.19 -9.49
CA PHE A 33 -5.54 -5.68 -8.12
C PHE A 33 -6.39 -6.49 -7.15
N ILE A 34 -5.99 -6.48 -5.88
CA ILE A 34 -6.82 -7.03 -4.81
C ILE A 34 -7.95 -6.05 -4.56
N ARG A 35 -9.19 -6.51 -4.78
CA ARG A 35 -10.37 -5.68 -4.54
C ARG A 35 -10.56 -5.46 -3.06
N HIS A 36 -11.23 -4.38 -2.71
CA HIS A 36 -11.39 -4.04 -1.30
C HIS A 36 -12.22 -5.06 -0.51
N GLU A 37 -13.09 -5.81 -1.19
CA GLU A 37 -13.89 -6.90 -0.61
C GLU A 37 -13.05 -8.14 -0.30
N ASP A 38 -11.95 -8.33 -1.03
CA ASP A 38 -11.04 -9.47 -0.88
C ASP A 38 -9.94 -9.19 0.16
N TRP A 39 -9.77 -7.94 0.59
CA TRP A 39 -8.81 -7.54 1.61
C TRP A 39 -9.41 -7.62 3.03
N PRO A 40 -8.80 -8.38 3.96
CA PRO A 40 -9.28 -8.45 5.33
C PRO A 40 -9.12 -7.10 6.05
N SER A 41 -10.17 -6.66 6.74
CA SER A 41 -10.16 -5.41 7.48
C SER A 41 -9.17 -5.46 8.64
N SER A 42 -8.45 -4.37 8.87
CA SER A 42 -7.51 -4.21 9.99
C SER A 42 -6.38 -5.26 10.03
N SER A 43 -5.82 -5.61 8.88
CA SER A 43 -4.71 -6.57 8.75
C SER A 43 -3.38 -5.91 8.33
N PRO A 44 -2.74 -5.14 9.22
CA PRO A 44 -1.42 -4.55 8.93
C PRO A 44 -0.33 -5.62 8.77
N ASP A 45 -0.52 -6.80 9.35
CA ASP A 45 0.34 -7.97 9.23
C ASP A 45 0.42 -8.53 7.80
N LEU A 46 -0.57 -8.25 6.97
CA LEU A 46 -0.60 -8.68 5.57
C LEU A 46 -0.08 -7.63 4.59
N ASN A 47 0.11 -6.38 5.03
CA ASN A 47 0.60 -5.29 4.18
C ASN A 47 2.13 -5.15 4.33
N PRO A 48 2.95 -5.45 3.30
CA PRO A 48 4.40 -5.32 3.35
C PRO A 48 4.88 -3.93 3.76
N LEU A 49 4.11 -2.89 3.39
CA LEU A 49 4.43 -1.54 3.81
C LEU A 49 4.37 -1.42 5.34
N ASP A 50 3.32 -1.93 5.97
CA ASP A 50 3.08 -1.84 7.40
C ASP A 50 3.98 -2.75 8.23
N TYR A 51 4.05 -4.05 7.91
CA TYR A 51 4.79 -4.99 8.76
C TYR A 51 6.32 -4.89 8.61
N LYS A 52 6.84 -4.23 7.56
CA LYS A 52 8.31 -4.17 7.35
C LYS A 52 8.85 -2.86 6.81
N ILE A 53 8.30 -2.32 5.73
CA ILE A 53 8.94 -1.20 5.03
C ILE A 53 8.88 0.08 5.88
N TRP A 54 7.76 0.37 6.53
CA TRP A 54 7.65 1.55 7.39
C TRP A 54 8.59 1.51 8.58
N GLN A 55 8.71 0.37 9.26
CA GLN A 55 9.69 0.20 10.33
C GLN A 55 11.12 0.53 9.83
N HIS A 56 11.53 -0.07 8.72
CA HIS A 56 12.87 0.14 8.17
C HIS A 56 13.10 1.58 7.70
N LEU A 57 12.06 2.22 7.18
CA LEU A 57 12.12 3.62 6.78
C LEU A 57 12.25 4.53 8.00
N GLU A 58 11.46 4.29 9.04
CA GLU A 58 11.50 5.04 10.31
C GLU A 58 12.88 4.95 10.96
N GLU A 59 13.44 3.74 11.08
CA GLU A 59 14.79 3.53 11.62
C GLU A 59 15.86 4.37 10.89
N LYS A 60 15.73 4.51 9.56
CA LYS A 60 16.64 5.31 8.75
C LYS A 60 16.36 6.80 8.84
N ALA A 61 15.10 7.19 8.75
CA ALA A 61 14.67 8.58 8.78
C ALA A 61 15.04 9.21 10.13
N CYS A 62 14.71 8.52 11.23
CA CYS A 62 14.94 8.94 12.60
C CYS A 62 16.36 8.63 13.11
N SER A 63 17.27 8.17 12.24
CA SER A 63 18.66 7.87 12.63
C SER A 63 19.46 9.10 13.07
N LYS A 64 18.97 10.31 12.73
CA LYS A 64 19.54 11.61 13.12
C LYS A 64 18.42 12.58 13.46
N PRO A 65 18.66 13.58 14.33
CA PRO A 65 17.69 14.63 14.60
C PRO A 65 17.30 15.37 13.32
N HIS A 66 16.02 15.65 13.17
CA HIS A 66 15.51 16.45 12.05
C HIS A 66 15.54 17.93 12.43
N PRO A 67 16.22 18.80 11.65
CA PRO A 67 16.43 20.21 12.00
C PRO A 67 15.15 21.06 11.96
N ASN A 68 14.07 20.51 11.39
CA ASN A 68 12.79 21.19 11.20
C ASN A 68 11.65 20.53 11.98
N LEU A 69 11.97 19.65 12.94
CA LEU A 69 11.01 19.22 13.96
C LEU A 69 11.23 20.14 15.17
N GLU A 70 10.33 21.10 15.35
CA GLU A 70 10.24 21.89 16.59
C GLU A 70 9.86 21.01 17.78
#